data_AF-A0A951QCJ1-F1
#
_entry.id   AF-A0A951QCJ1-F1
#
_cell.length_a   1.000
_cell.length_b   1.000
_cell.length_c   1.000
_cell.angle_alpha   90.00
_cell.angle_beta   90.00
_cell.angle_gamma   90.00
#
_symmetry.space_group_name_H-M   'P 1'
#
loop_
_entity.id
_entity.type
_entity.pdbx_description
1 polymer ?
#
loop_
_entity_poly.entity_id
_entity_poly.type
_entity_poly.pdbx_seq_one_letter_code
_entity_poly.pdbx_strand_id
1 'polypeptide(L)'
;MNSLIRFGTTIGLVGSVLASSFFMDSPRALALPQEQVMQSLQTVPVFALMNSEGGILLATPSQGTDRTPVAGIFMDGQAAQNFLNGLKESNPQVAQGAQVVPISLAKVYQLSLEKKDEVQFVYIPVEQEVEAAKAVLQQSGQQNAQEFQGVPLFAARSSEPDGAYLTIQQGDRQIVPMYFGRQELQAVIDRLKEVQPDLAAKMKIQVINLEGFIETLQTSTNQDLTQIQLDPTDASIQFTRSFQQANPNFGQAAEGQQAPQGAAPSPRPQQTPQAQPRP
;
A
#
# COMPACT_ATOMS: atom_id res chain seq x y z
N MET A 1 25.60 -31.47 63.90
CA MET A 1 25.80 -30.39 64.89
C MET A 1 26.96 -29.54 64.43
N ASN A 2 26.69 -28.23 64.28
CA ASN A 2 27.61 -27.09 64.39
C ASN A 2 28.65 -26.90 63.25
N SER A 3 28.52 -25.89 62.35
CA SER A 3 28.76 -24.43 62.57
C SER A 3 30.27 -24.12 62.60
N LEU A 4 30.88 -23.04 62.05
CA LEU A 4 30.55 -21.84 61.28
C LEU A 4 31.92 -21.15 60.94
N ILE A 5 32.02 -20.49 59.77
CA ILE A 5 32.70 -19.20 59.44
C ILE A 5 34.22 -19.01 59.72
N ARG A 6 34.95 -18.42 58.74
CA ARG A 6 35.70 -17.12 58.76
C ARG A 6 36.78 -17.07 57.66
N PHE A 7 36.54 -16.31 56.59
CA PHE A 7 36.98 -14.92 56.33
C PHE A 7 38.51 -14.74 56.32
N GLY A 8 39.05 -14.51 55.11
CA GLY A 8 40.43 -14.10 54.87
C GLY A 8 40.55 -13.42 53.51
N THR A 9 40.38 -12.10 53.50
CA THR A 9 40.58 -11.20 52.36
C THR A 9 42.07 -10.78 52.33
N THR A 10 42.73 -10.79 51.17
CA THR A 10 43.55 -9.68 50.58
C THR A 10 44.49 -10.22 49.47
N ILE A 11 44.28 -9.84 48.20
CA ILE A 11 44.89 -8.74 47.38
C ILE A 11 46.22 -9.12 46.68
N GLY A 12 46.22 -9.01 45.35
CA GLY A 12 47.38 -9.01 44.43
C GLY A 12 47.18 -10.03 43.31
N LEU A 13 47.13 -9.74 42.01
CA LEU A 13 47.88 -8.76 41.23
C LEU A 13 47.12 -8.43 39.92
N VAL A 14 47.37 -7.22 39.43
CA VAL A 14 46.85 -6.58 38.22
C VAL A 14 47.05 -7.43 36.97
N GLY A 15 46.00 -7.60 36.18
CA GLY A 15 46.04 -8.17 34.83
C GLY A 15 44.93 -7.59 33.98
N SER A 16 45.24 -6.48 33.30
CA SER A 16 44.33 -5.75 32.43
C SER A 16 43.86 -6.61 31.25
N VAL A 17 42.58 -6.98 31.22
CA VAL A 17 41.90 -7.30 29.96
C VAL A 17 40.89 -6.18 29.75
N LEU A 18 41.25 -5.23 28.91
CA LEU A 18 40.27 -4.37 28.25
C LEU A 18 39.41 -5.29 27.38
N ALA A 19 38.34 -5.82 27.97
CA ALA A 19 37.24 -6.33 27.18
C ALA A 19 36.57 -5.09 26.57
N SER A 20 37.09 -4.67 25.41
CA SER A 20 36.38 -3.84 24.47
C SER A 20 35.10 -4.58 24.10
N SER A 21 34.05 -4.34 24.88
CA SER A 21 32.69 -4.64 24.49
C SER A 21 32.43 -3.81 23.24
N PHE A 22 32.70 -4.45 22.11
CA PHE A 22 32.21 -4.03 20.81
C PHE A 22 30.77 -3.60 21.00
N PHE A 23 30.51 -2.36 20.60
CA PHE A 23 29.19 -1.84 20.34
C PHE A 23 28.38 -2.94 19.67
N MET A 24 27.49 -3.58 20.42
CA MET A 24 26.33 -4.23 19.85
C MET A 24 25.44 -3.08 19.39
N ASP A 25 25.84 -2.49 18.26
CA ASP A 25 24.94 -1.78 17.38
C ASP A 25 24.03 -2.88 16.86
N SER A 26 22.99 -3.20 17.64
CA SER A 26 21.84 -3.94 17.12
C SER A 26 21.46 -3.18 15.86
N PRO A 27 21.48 -3.78 14.65
CA PRO A 27 20.92 -3.12 13.51
C PRO A 27 19.49 -2.80 13.91
N ARG A 28 19.18 -1.51 14.11
CA ARG A 28 17.80 -1.08 14.25
C ARG A 28 17.15 -1.63 13.01
N ALA A 29 16.32 -2.66 13.19
CA ALA A 29 15.67 -3.32 12.08
C ALA A 29 14.89 -2.21 11.36
N LEU A 30 15.42 -1.80 10.22
CA LEU A 30 14.81 -0.75 9.42
C LEU A 30 13.47 -1.34 9.00
N ALA A 31 12.39 -0.58 9.23
CA ALA A 31 11.11 -0.87 8.60
C ALA A 31 11.32 -1.11 7.09
N LEU A 32 10.38 -1.79 6.44
CA LEU A 32 10.43 -1.98 4.99
C LEU A 32 10.87 -0.70 4.27
N PRO A 33 11.79 -0.78 3.28
CA PRO A 33 12.20 0.39 2.53
C PRO A 33 10.95 1.10 1.99
N GLN A 34 10.77 2.36 2.40
CA GLN A 34 9.56 3.12 2.08
C GLN A 34 9.26 3.13 0.57
N GLU A 35 10.31 3.14 -0.26
CA GLU A 35 10.20 3.05 -1.71
C GLU A 35 9.50 1.78 -2.21
N GLN A 36 9.74 0.63 -1.60
CA GLN A 36 9.14 -0.64 -2.01
C GLN A 36 7.65 -0.70 -1.64
N VAL A 37 7.30 -0.19 -0.44
CA VAL A 37 5.91 0.00 -0.04
C VAL A 37 5.19 0.90 -1.03
N MET A 38 5.79 2.04 -1.37
CA MET A 38 5.23 2.99 -2.32
C MET A 38 5.04 2.37 -3.70
N GLN A 39 6.00 1.59 -4.20
CA GLN A 39 5.88 0.90 -5.50
C GLN A 39 4.70 -0.09 -5.54
N SER A 40 4.50 -0.89 -4.48
CA SER A 40 3.38 -1.83 -4.41
C SER A 40 2.03 -1.11 -4.39
N LEU A 41 1.93 0.01 -3.66
CA LEU A 41 0.69 0.79 -3.57
C LEU A 41 0.46 1.71 -4.79
N GLN A 42 1.49 1.97 -5.61
CA GLN A 42 1.41 2.92 -6.73
C GLN A 42 0.52 2.41 -7.86
N THR A 43 0.42 1.09 -8.04
CA THR A 43 -0.35 0.46 -9.12
C THR A 43 -1.85 0.40 -8.83
N VAL A 44 -2.26 0.76 -7.62
CA VAL A 44 -3.66 0.69 -7.18
C VAL A 44 -4.33 2.06 -7.31
N PRO A 45 -5.21 2.26 -8.30
CA PRO A 45 -6.05 3.45 -8.35
C PRO A 45 -7.10 3.42 -7.24
N VAL A 46 -7.24 4.55 -6.56
CA VAL A 46 -8.34 4.87 -5.64
C VAL A 46 -8.90 6.24 -6.01
N PHE A 47 -10.11 6.55 -5.55
CA PHE A 47 -10.85 7.72 -6.03
C PHE A 47 -11.15 8.67 -4.88
N ALA A 48 -10.73 9.92 -5.03
CA ALA A 48 -11.02 10.98 -4.07
C ALA A 48 -11.86 12.06 -4.73
N LEU A 49 -12.73 12.71 -3.96
CA LEU A 49 -13.37 13.94 -4.40
C LEU A 49 -12.40 15.09 -4.15
N MET A 50 -12.00 15.78 -5.21
CA MET A 50 -11.05 16.90 -5.14
C MET A 50 -11.76 18.20 -5.53
N ASN A 51 -11.44 19.28 -4.82
CA ASN A 51 -11.90 20.63 -5.15
C ASN A 51 -11.13 21.19 -6.37
N SER A 52 -11.51 22.39 -6.81
CA SER A 52 -10.86 23.09 -7.92
C SER A 52 -9.40 23.47 -7.69
N GLU A 53 -8.94 23.48 -6.43
CA GLU A 53 -7.55 23.76 -6.05
C GLU A 53 -6.69 22.49 -6.02
N GLY A 54 -7.28 21.32 -6.27
CA GLY A 54 -6.58 20.04 -6.22
C GLY A 54 -6.39 19.49 -4.79
N GLY A 55 -7.13 20.01 -3.81
CA GLY A 55 -7.21 19.44 -2.46
C GLY A 55 -8.31 18.39 -2.35
N ILE A 56 -8.07 17.32 -1.58
CA ILE A 56 -9.11 16.33 -1.23
C ILE A 56 -10.16 17.03 -0.36
N LEU A 57 -11.44 16.82 -0.67
CA LEU A 57 -12.54 17.29 0.16
C LEU A 57 -12.54 16.58 1.52
N LEU A 58 -12.56 17.36 2.59
CA LEU A 58 -12.63 16.87 3.97
C LEU A 58 -14.02 17.09 4.55
N ALA A 59 -14.52 16.10 5.28
CA ALA A 59 -15.74 16.21 6.06
C ALA A 59 -15.39 16.20 7.56
N THR A 60 -15.89 17.17 8.32
CA THR A 60 -15.75 17.15 9.78
C THR A 60 -16.94 16.41 10.39
N PRO A 61 -16.72 15.36 11.20
CA PRO A 61 -17.79 14.68 11.91
C PRO A 61 -18.63 15.67 12.74
N SER A 62 -19.94 15.65 12.53
CA SER A 62 -20.87 16.52 13.25
C SER A 62 -21.19 16.00 14.66
N GLN A 63 -20.96 14.70 14.88
CA GLN A 63 -21.25 13.96 16.11
C GLN A 63 -19.99 13.27 16.63
N GLY A 64 -19.90 13.10 17.96
CA GLY A 64 -18.74 12.53 18.63
C GLY A 64 -17.81 13.58 19.26
N THR A 65 -16.95 13.11 20.15
CA THR A 65 -15.92 13.93 20.82
C THR A 65 -14.73 14.20 19.90
N ASP A 66 -14.46 13.27 18.98
CA ASP A 66 -13.44 13.44 17.95
C ASP A 66 -14.00 14.27 16.79
N ARG A 67 -13.28 15.35 16.44
CA ARG A 67 -13.62 16.28 15.37
C ARG A 67 -12.55 16.30 14.28
N THR A 68 -11.69 15.29 14.25
CA THR A 68 -10.66 15.14 13.22
C THR A 68 -11.33 15.11 11.83
N PRO A 69 -10.94 15.99 10.90
CA PRO A 69 -11.43 15.97 9.54
C PRO A 69 -11.21 14.61 8.87
N VAL A 70 -12.18 14.16 8.07
CA VAL A 70 -12.17 12.87 7.40
C VAL A 70 -12.05 13.07 5.89
N ALA A 71 -11.09 12.38 5.28
CA ALA A 71 -10.96 12.22 3.83
C ALA A 71 -11.55 10.86 3.41
N GLY A 72 -12.62 10.88 2.61
CA GLY A 72 -13.22 9.67 2.05
C GLY A 72 -12.49 9.22 0.78
N ILE A 73 -11.96 7.99 0.79
CA ILE A 73 -11.20 7.39 -0.30
C ILE A 73 -11.96 6.18 -0.83
N PHE A 74 -12.51 6.28 -2.04
CA PHE A 74 -13.35 5.24 -2.62
C PHE A 74 -12.50 4.22 -3.38
N MET A 75 -12.83 2.94 -3.23
CA MET A 75 -12.20 1.86 -4.00
C MET A 75 -12.80 1.69 -5.40
N ASP A 76 -13.95 2.31 -5.67
CA ASP A 76 -14.65 2.30 -6.95
C ASP A 76 -15.01 3.73 -7.41
N GLY A 77 -14.68 4.03 -8.67
CA GLY A 77 -14.85 5.36 -9.24
C GLY A 77 -16.31 5.69 -9.51
N GLN A 78 -17.14 4.70 -9.83
CA GLN A 78 -18.57 4.91 -10.04
C GLN A 78 -19.29 5.22 -8.72
N ALA A 79 -18.93 4.56 -7.63
CA ALA A 79 -19.42 4.85 -6.29
C ALA A 79 -19.04 6.27 -5.85
N ALA A 80 -17.80 6.69 -6.09
CA ALA A 80 -17.37 8.06 -5.84
C ALA A 80 -18.18 9.07 -6.67
N GLN A 81 -18.47 8.75 -7.94
CA GLN A 81 -19.26 9.62 -8.82
C GLN A 81 -20.71 9.73 -8.36
N ASN A 82 -21.31 8.62 -7.94
CA ASN A 82 -22.65 8.58 -7.37
C ASN A 82 -22.72 9.40 -6.08
N PHE A 83 -21.71 9.28 -5.21
CA PHE A 83 -21.60 10.09 -4.00
C PHE A 83 -21.51 11.58 -4.32
N LEU A 84 -20.65 11.98 -5.26
CA LEU A 84 -20.54 13.37 -5.71
C LEU A 84 -21.87 13.89 -6.28
N ASN A 85 -22.62 13.07 -7.02
CA ASN A 85 -23.92 13.46 -7.56
C ASN A 85 -24.94 13.71 -6.42
N GLY A 86 -25.01 12.81 -5.42
CA GLY A 86 -25.83 13.03 -4.24
C GLY A 86 -25.40 14.26 -3.42
N LEU A 87 -24.10 14.55 -3.38
CA LEU A 87 -23.58 15.76 -2.73
C LEU A 87 -24.00 17.03 -3.47
N LYS A 88 -24.03 17.02 -4.81
CA LYS A 88 -24.53 18.16 -5.61
C LYS A 88 -25.99 18.47 -5.34
N GLU A 89 -26.80 17.47 -5.03
CA GLU A 89 -28.23 17.65 -4.69
C GLU A 89 -28.42 18.12 -3.24
N SER A 90 -27.70 17.52 -2.30
CA SER A 90 -27.89 17.76 -0.86
C SER A 90 -27.10 18.95 -0.31
N ASN A 91 -25.92 19.23 -0.86
CA ASN A 91 -25.06 20.34 -0.46
C ASN A 91 -24.30 20.95 -1.67
N PRO A 92 -24.99 21.72 -2.52
CA PRO A 92 -24.41 22.26 -3.75
C PRO A 92 -23.18 23.15 -3.53
N GLN A 93 -23.09 23.83 -2.38
CA GLN A 93 -21.96 24.71 -2.05
C GLN A 93 -20.68 23.92 -1.85
N VAL A 94 -20.73 22.78 -1.15
CA VAL A 94 -19.56 21.91 -0.94
C VAL A 94 -19.20 21.16 -2.23
N ALA A 95 -20.18 20.79 -3.03
CA ALA A 95 -19.95 20.11 -4.31
C ALA A 95 -19.45 21.04 -5.42
N GLN A 96 -19.47 22.36 -5.21
CA GLN A 96 -19.09 23.33 -6.24
C GLN A 96 -17.62 23.16 -6.63
N GLY A 97 -17.37 22.90 -7.92
CA GLY A 97 -16.01 22.66 -8.43
C GLY A 97 -15.39 21.33 -8.00
N ALA A 98 -16.15 20.48 -7.30
CA ALA A 98 -15.70 19.16 -6.89
C ALA A 98 -15.78 18.17 -8.06
N GLN A 99 -14.77 17.32 -8.17
CA GLN A 99 -14.69 16.26 -9.17
C GLN A 99 -14.11 14.99 -8.56
N VAL A 100 -14.49 13.84 -9.11
CA VAL A 100 -13.88 12.56 -8.77
C VAL A 100 -12.57 12.42 -9.54
N VAL A 101 -11.50 12.15 -8.82
CA VAL A 101 -10.16 12.03 -9.40
C VAL A 101 -9.54 10.68 -9.00
N PRO A 102 -9.02 9.90 -9.97
CA PRO A 102 -8.16 8.77 -9.66
C PRO A 102 -6.81 9.25 -9.14
N ILE A 103 -6.41 8.75 -7.97
CA ILE A 103 -5.08 8.90 -7.40
C ILE A 103 -4.54 7.51 -7.04
N SER A 104 -3.23 7.38 -6.81
CA SER A 104 -2.68 6.09 -6.35
C SER A 104 -2.90 5.90 -4.84
N LEU A 105 -3.06 4.66 -4.42
CA LEU A 105 -3.07 4.29 -3.00
C LEU A 105 -1.76 4.70 -2.31
N ALA A 106 -0.64 4.67 -3.04
CA ALA A 106 0.64 5.21 -2.58
C ALA A 106 0.55 6.70 -2.19
N LYS A 107 -0.17 7.52 -2.98
CA LYS A 107 -0.36 8.94 -2.65
C LYS A 107 -1.18 9.10 -1.37
N VAL A 108 -2.23 8.32 -1.20
CA VAL A 108 -3.05 8.33 0.04
C VAL A 108 -2.21 7.89 1.23
N TYR A 109 -1.41 6.84 1.08
CA TYR A 109 -0.47 6.39 2.10
C TYR A 109 0.51 7.49 2.50
N GLN A 110 1.15 8.16 1.54
CA GLN A 110 2.04 9.28 1.81
C GLN A 110 1.31 10.41 2.57
N LEU A 111 0.12 10.81 2.10
CA LEU A 111 -0.68 11.84 2.77
C LEU A 111 -1.05 11.43 4.21
N SER A 112 -1.33 10.15 4.46
CA SER A 112 -1.64 9.65 5.81
C SER A 112 -0.45 9.75 6.77
N LEU A 113 0.78 9.65 6.26
CA LEU A 113 2.00 9.87 7.04
C LEU A 113 2.25 11.36 7.29
N GLU A 114 2.05 12.19 6.27
CA GLU A 114 2.27 13.65 6.35
C GLU A 114 1.22 14.37 7.20
N LYS A 115 -0.03 13.88 7.18
CA LYS A 115 -1.20 14.46 7.87
C LYS A 115 -1.66 13.60 9.03
N LYS A 116 -0.72 12.87 9.63
CA LYS A 116 -0.98 12.05 10.81
C LYS A 116 -1.60 12.91 11.92
N ASP A 117 -2.67 12.41 12.52
CA ASP A 117 -3.46 13.08 13.56
C ASP A 117 -4.17 14.38 13.13
N GLU A 118 -3.90 14.91 11.91
CA GLU A 118 -4.60 16.06 11.33
C GLU A 118 -5.82 15.66 10.49
N VAL A 119 -5.73 14.53 9.78
CA VAL A 119 -6.77 14.02 8.89
C VAL A 119 -6.89 12.51 9.02
N GLN A 120 -8.11 12.02 9.18
CA GLN A 120 -8.42 10.61 9.12
C GLN A 120 -8.77 10.20 7.68
N PHE A 121 -8.03 9.24 7.12
CA PHE A 121 -8.33 8.67 5.81
C PHE A 121 -9.22 7.44 5.99
N VAL A 122 -10.42 7.47 5.41
CA VAL A 122 -11.39 6.36 5.49
C VAL A 122 -11.55 5.76 4.12
N TYR A 123 -11.22 4.47 4.00
CA TYR A 123 -11.41 3.71 2.77
C TYR A 123 -12.84 3.22 2.67
N ILE A 124 -13.48 3.49 1.54
CA ILE A 124 -14.87 3.16 1.26
C ILE A 124 -14.85 1.97 0.30
N PRO A 125 -15.20 0.76 0.79
CA PRO A 125 -15.08 -0.45 0.00
C PRO A 125 -16.16 -0.57 -1.06
N VAL A 126 -15.97 -1.53 -1.96
CA VAL A 126 -17.03 -2.01 -2.86
C VAL A 126 -17.91 -2.97 -2.07
N GLU A 127 -19.21 -2.66 -1.95
CA GLU A 127 -20.15 -3.42 -1.12
C GLU A 127 -20.24 -4.89 -1.53
N GLN A 128 -20.25 -5.17 -2.84
CA GLN A 128 -20.25 -6.53 -3.36
C GLN A 128 -19.03 -7.33 -2.90
N GLU A 129 -17.86 -6.70 -2.79
CA GLU A 129 -16.63 -7.35 -2.34
C GLU A 129 -16.64 -7.57 -0.83
N VAL A 130 -17.26 -6.68 -0.05
CA VAL A 130 -17.47 -6.89 1.39
C VAL A 130 -18.36 -8.11 1.61
N GLU A 131 -19.46 -8.24 0.89
CA GLU A 131 -20.36 -9.40 1.00
C GLU A 131 -19.66 -10.70 0.54
N ALA A 132 -18.86 -10.63 -0.52
CA ALA A 132 -18.02 -11.74 -0.96
C ALA A 132 -17.01 -12.16 0.12
N ALA A 133 -16.38 -11.21 0.79
CA ALA A 133 -15.47 -11.47 1.90
C ALA A 133 -16.18 -12.16 3.07
N LYS A 134 -17.31 -11.63 3.52
CA LYS A 134 -18.13 -12.26 4.57
C LYS A 134 -18.49 -13.69 4.21
N ALA A 135 -18.89 -13.96 2.96
CA ALA A 135 -19.20 -15.31 2.50
C ALA A 135 -17.97 -16.25 2.55
N VAL A 136 -16.79 -15.80 2.13
CA VAL A 136 -15.54 -16.59 2.21
C VAL A 136 -15.17 -16.89 3.67
N LEU A 137 -15.29 -15.90 4.56
CA LEU A 137 -15.00 -16.07 5.99
C LEU A 137 -15.96 -17.05 6.66
N GLN A 138 -17.25 -16.99 6.33
CA GLN A 138 -18.26 -17.95 6.80
C GLN A 138 -17.94 -19.38 6.35
N GLN A 139 -17.61 -19.56 5.06
CA GLN A 139 -17.23 -20.87 4.51
C GLN A 139 -15.96 -21.43 5.17
N SER A 140 -15.07 -20.55 5.64
CA SER A 140 -13.86 -20.92 6.36
C SER A 140 -14.09 -21.19 7.86
N GLY A 141 -15.33 -21.10 8.34
CA GLY A 141 -15.70 -21.35 9.73
C GLY A 141 -15.35 -20.21 10.70
N GLN A 142 -15.06 -19.00 10.21
CA GLN A 142 -14.80 -17.87 11.10
C GLN A 142 -16.10 -17.37 11.76
N GLN A 143 -16.10 -17.35 13.09
CA GLN A 143 -17.28 -17.00 13.89
C GLN A 143 -17.74 -15.54 13.69
N ASN A 144 -16.79 -14.62 13.45
CA ASN A 144 -17.07 -13.19 13.32
C ASN A 144 -17.13 -12.75 11.86
N ALA A 145 -17.42 -13.66 10.93
CA ALA A 145 -17.42 -13.36 9.51
C ALA A 145 -18.39 -12.22 9.14
N GLN A 146 -19.52 -12.08 9.86
CA GLN A 146 -20.50 -11.01 9.65
C GLN A 146 -20.03 -9.63 10.15
N GLU A 147 -19.01 -9.58 11.00
CA GLU A 147 -18.46 -8.36 11.58
C GLU A 147 -17.35 -7.74 10.70
N PHE A 148 -17.03 -8.35 9.56
CA PHE A 148 -16.00 -7.85 8.65
C PHE A 148 -16.34 -6.42 8.20
N GLN A 149 -15.35 -5.54 8.37
CA GLN A 149 -15.39 -4.13 8.00
C GLN A 149 -14.10 -3.74 7.27
N GLY A 150 -14.18 -2.67 6.49
CA GLY A 150 -13.06 -2.16 5.70
C GLY A 150 -12.97 -2.78 4.31
N VAL A 151 -11.83 -2.61 3.66
CA VAL A 151 -11.62 -3.06 2.28
C VAL A 151 -11.05 -4.48 2.25
N PRO A 152 -11.75 -5.44 1.62
CA PRO A 152 -11.23 -6.79 1.49
C PRO A 152 -10.17 -6.88 0.39
N LEU A 153 -9.17 -7.69 0.67
CA LEU A 153 -8.21 -8.24 -0.28
C LEU A 153 -8.38 -9.75 -0.31
N PHE A 154 -8.32 -10.34 -1.49
CA PHE A 154 -8.45 -11.78 -1.70
C PHE A 154 -7.13 -12.37 -2.17
N ALA A 155 -6.69 -13.44 -1.52
CA ALA A 155 -5.49 -14.17 -1.91
C ALA A 155 -5.76 -15.67 -1.99
N ALA A 156 -5.13 -16.37 -2.92
CA ALA A 156 -5.11 -17.83 -2.90
C ALA A 156 -4.05 -18.31 -1.90
N ARG A 157 -4.43 -19.24 -1.02
CA ARG A 157 -3.55 -19.84 -0.02
C ARG A 157 -3.74 -21.35 0.01
N SER A 158 -2.67 -22.09 0.29
CA SER A 158 -2.78 -23.53 0.53
C SER A 158 -3.75 -23.83 1.69
N SER A 159 -4.55 -24.86 1.49
CA SER A 159 -5.55 -25.35 2.44
C SER A 159 -4.93 -26.01 3.67
N GLU A 160 -3.67 -26.41 3.59
CA GLU A 160 -2.90 -27.00 4.69
C GLU A 160 -2.73 -26.01 5.86
N PRO A 161 -2.56 -26.51 7.11
CA PRO A 161 -2.15 -25.67 8.24
C PRO A 161 -0.88 -24.90 7.88
N ASP A 162 -0.88 -23.58 8.15
CA ASP A 162 0.22 -22.66 7.80
C ASP A 162 0.58 -22.61 6.30
N GLY A 163 -0.32 -23.07 5.42
CA GLY A 163 -0.06 -23.16 3.99
C GLY A 163 0.41 -21.85 3.36
N ALA A 164 1.34 -21.92 2.41
CA ALA A 164 1.87 -20.75 1.72
C ALA A 164 0.81 -20.09 0.79
N TYR A 165 0.98 -18.81 0.51
CA TYR A 165 0.21 -18.14 -0.53
C TYR A 165 0.61 -18.64 -1.92
N LEU A 166 -0.32 -18.58 -2.87
CA LEU A 166 -0.02 -18.76 -4.28
C LEU A 166 1.00 -17.70 -4.70
N THR A 167 2.05 -18.14 -5.37
CA THR A 167 3.07 -17.26 -5.94
C THR A 167 3.12 -17.41 -7.45
N ILE A 168 3.39 -16.32 -8.14
CA ILE A 168 3.47 -16.28 -9.60
C ILE A 168 4.84 -15.74 -9.99
N GLN A 169 5.46 -16.36 -11.00
CA GLN A 169 6.68 -15.85 -11.61
C GLN A 169 6.32 -14.75 -12.62
N GLN A 170 6.79 -13.53 -12.40
CA GLN A 170 6.64 -12.39 -13.29
C GLN A 170 8.02 -11.87 -13.70
N GLY A 171 8.49 -12.32 -14.86
CA GLY A 171 9.89 -12.10 -15.27
C GLY A 171 10.84 -12.75 -14.26
N ASP A 172 11.77 -11.97 -13.73
CA ASP A 172 12.75 -12.45 -12.74
C ASP A 172 12.25 -12.38 -11.28
N ARG A 173 11.02 -11.89 -11.05
CA ARG A 173 10.45 -11.73 -9.72
C ARG A 173 9.37 -12.77 -9.43
N GLN A 174 9.37 -13.27 -8.20
CA GLN A 174 8.26 -14.05 -7.65
C GLN A 174 7.35 -13.10 -6.86
N ILE A 175 6.06 -13.10 -7.17
CA ILE A 175 5.07 -12.22 -6.54
C ILE A 175 3.96 -13.02 -5.88
N VAL A 176 3.39 -12.44 -4.82
CA VAL A 176 2.16 -12.91 -4.16
C VAL A 176 1.03 -11.96 -4.56
N PRO A 177 0.17 -12.34 -5.51
CA PRO A 177 -0.92 -11.47 -5.93
C PRO A 177 -2.05 -11.46 -4.90
N MET A 178 -2.52 -10.27 -4.55
CA MET A 178 -3.72 -10.05 -3.75
C MET A 178 -4.68 -9.15 -4.53
N TYR A 179 -5.93 -9.56 -4.64
CA TYR A 179 -6.90 -8.94 -5.53
C TYR A 179 -7.92 -8.13 -4.73
N PHE A 180 -8.29 -6.95 -5.22
CA PHE A 180 -9.41 -6.19 -4.66
C PHE A 180 -10.77 -6.78 -5.02
N GLY A 181 -10.84 -7.59 -6.09
CA GLY A 181 -12.05 -8.28 -6.52
C GLY A 181 -11.94 -9.79 -6.38
N ARG A 182 -12.97 -10.40 -5.79
CA ARG A 182 -13.04 -11.86 -5.61
C ARG A 182 -13.12 -12.59 -6.95
N GLN A 183 -13.79 -12.01 -7.93
CA GLN A 183 -14.01 -12.64 -9.24
C GLN A 183 -12.71 -12.75 -10.04
N GLU A 184 -11.84 -11.75 -9.94
CA GLU A 184 -10.53 -11.71 -10.57
C GLU A 184 -9.63 -12.83 -10.02
N LEU A 185 -9.60 -13.02 -8.68
CA LEU A 185 -8.91 -14.16 -8.09
C LEU A 185 -9.55 -15.50 -8.53
N GLN A 186 -10.88 -15.57 -8.61
CA GLN A 186 -11.57 -16.79 -9.02
C GLN A 186 -11.19 -17.20 -10.45
N ALA A 187 -11.09 -16.24 -11.37
CA ALA A 187 -10.64 -16.50 -12.75
C ALA A 187 -9.20 -17.05 -12.79
N VAL A 188 -8.32 -16.55 -11.92
CA VAL A 188 -6.94 -17.08 -11.78
C VAL A 188 -6.95 -18.51 -11.25
N ILE A 189 -7.76 -18.79 -10.23
CA ILE A 189 -7.91 -20.15 -9.70
C ILE A 189 -8.49 -21.10 -10.75
N ASP A 190 -9.47 -20.66 -11.54
CA ASP A 190 -10.10 -21.49 -12.57
C ASP A 190 -9.11 -21.82 -13.70
N ARG A 191 -8.32 -20.85 -14.14
CA ARG A 191 -7.20 -21.10 -15.06
C ARG A 191 -6.15 -22.03 -14.45
N LEU A 192 -5.87 -21.89 -13.16
CA LEU A 192 -4.95 -22.78 -12.46
C LEU A 192 -5.46 -24.23 -12.46
N LYS A 193 -6.78 -24.45 -12.33
CA LYS A 193 -7.37 -25.80 -12.42
C LYS A 193 -7.13 -26.45 -13.78
N GLU A 194 -7.15 -25.66 -14.86
CA GLU A 194 -6.90 -26.17 -16.22
C GLU A 194 -5.44 -26.59 -16.44
N VAL A 195 -4.49 -25.84 -15.86
CA VAL A 195 -3.05 -26.03 -16.11
C VAL A 195 -2.37 -26.90 -15.05
N GLN A 196 -2.75 -26.77 -13.78
CA GLN A 196 -2.19 -27.47 -12.62
C GLN A 196 -3.31 -27.87 -11.64
N PRO A 197 -4.15 -28.87 -12.00
CA PRO A 197 -5.32 -29.27 -11.21
C PRO A 197 -4.96 -29.69 -9.78
N ASP A 198 -3.84 -30.40 -9.58
CA ASP A 198 -3.38 -30.84 -8.26
C ASP A 198 -3.00 -29.67 -7.34
N LEU A 199 -2.44 -28.59 -7.91
CA LEU A 199 -2.15 -27.38 -7.14
C LEU A 199 -3.44 -26.65 -6.80
N ALA A 200 -4.32 -26.45 -7.79
CA ALA A 200 -5.59 -25.76 -7.59
C ALA A 200 -6.49 -26.43 -6.55
N ALA A 201 -6.53 -27.77 -6.53
CA ALA A 201 -7.30 -28.55 -5.56
C ALA A 201 -6.87 -28.32 -4.10
N LYS A 202 -5.63 -27.85 -3.89
CA LYS A 202 -5.08 -27.53 -2.57
C LYS A 202 -5.23 -26.07 -2.20
N MET A 203 -5.79 -25.22 -3.05
CA MET A 203 -5.94 -23.80 -2.78
C MET A 203 -7.31 -23.47 -2.20
N LYS A 204 -7.35 -22.49 -1.30
CA LYS A 204 -8.55 -21.80 -0.81
C LYS A 204 -8.36 -20.30 -0.92
N ILE A 205 -9.48 -19.57 -0.97
CA ILE A 205 -9.46 -18.10 -0.92
C ILE A 205 -9.33 -17.68 0.55
N GLN A 206 -8.38 -16.79 0.82
CA GLN A 206 -8.24 -16.09 2.09
C GLN A 206 -8.63 -14.62 1.90
N VAL A 207 -9.29 -14.07 2.92
CA VAL A 207 -9.59 -12.62 3.01
C VAL A 207 -8.56 -11.97 3.92
N ILE A 208 -8.01 -10.84 3.48
CA ILE A 208 -7.17 -9.92 4.24
C ILE A 208 -7.88 -8.56 4.28
N ASN A 209 -7.73 -7.81 5.38
CA ASN A 209 -8.20 -6.43 5.47
C ASN A 209 -7.09 -5.46 5.00
N LEU A 210 -7.40 -4.56 4.06
CA LEU A 210 -6.44 -3.62 3.48
C LEU A 210 -5.83 -2.70 4.54
N GLU A 211 -6.64 -2.17 5.43
CA GLU A 211 -6.21 -1.19 6.43
C GLU A 211 -5.17 -1.81 7.37
N GLY A 212 -5.43 -3.01 7.87
CA GLY A 212 -4.47 -3.80 8.64
C GLY A 212 -3.25 -4.22 7.82
N PHE A 213 -3.41 -4.48 6.52
CA PHE A 213 -2.26 -4.72 5.63
C PHE A 213 -1.37 -3.48 5.51
N ILE A 214 -1.94 -2.29 5.32
CA ILE A 214 -1.20 -1.03 5.26
C ILE A 214 -0.50 -0.75 6.61
N GLU A 215 -1.19 -0.96 7.73
CA GLU A 215 -0.58 -0.83 9.07
C GLU A 215 0.60 -1.79 9.25
N THR A 216 0.47 -3.03 8.74
CA THR A 216 1.55 -4.01 8.74
C THR A 216 2.74 -3.52 7.89
N LEU A 217 2.50 -2.92 6.72
CA LEU A 217 3.58 -2.35 5.90
C LEU A 217 4.32 -1.20 6.61
N GLN A 218 3.64 -0.42 7.46
CA GLN A 218 4.24 0.68 8.21
C GLN A 218 5.13 0.21 9.37
N THR A 219 4.79 -0.92 9.98
CA THR A 219 5.36 -1.35 11.27
C THR A 219 6.30 -2.56 11.13
N SER A 220 6.16 -3.33 10.06
CA SER A 220 6.90 -4.57 9.84
C SER A 220 8.28 -4.34 9.21
N THR A 221 9.18 -5.27 9.52
CA THR A 221 10.52 -5.38 8.93
C THR A 221 10.63 -6.62 8.02
N ASN A 222 9.52 -7.36 7.86
CA ASN A 222 9.47 -8.58 7.06
C ASN A 222 9.57 -8.25 5.55
N GLN A 223 10.70 -8.59 4.94
CA GLN A 223 10.99 -8.36 3.53
C GLN A 223 10.05 -9.15 2.59
N ASP A 224 9.40 -10.23 3.04
CA ASP A 224 8.47 -11.00 2.20
C ASP A 224 7.26 -10.17 1.77
N LEU A 225 6.89 -9.14 2.54
CA LEU A 225 5.80 -8.23 2.20
C LEU A 225 6.07 -7.43 0.92
N THR A 226 7.32 -7.33 0.49
CA THR A 226 7.73 -6.65 -0.75
C THR A 226 7.38 -7.46 -2.00
N GLN A 227 7.11 -8.75 -1.84
CA GLN A 227 6.67 -9.64 -2.92
C GLN A 227 5.17 -9.51 -3.18
N ILE A 228 4.42 -8.82 -2.29
CA ILE A 228 2.99 -8.66 -2.44
C ILE A 228 2.70 -7.63 -3.52
N GLN A 229 1.94 -8.07 -4.53
CA GLN A 229 1.39 -7.21 -5.55
C GLN A 229 -0.12 -7.09 -5.35
N LEU A 230 -0.59 -5.85 -5.23
CA LEU A 230 -2.00 -5.55 -5.17
C LEU A 230 -2.56 -5.40 -6.59
N ASP A 231 -3.61 -6.15 -6.90
CA ASP A 231 -4.26 -6.18 -8.20
C ASP A 231 -5.63 -5.48 -8.13
N PRO A 232 -5.79 -4.29 -8.75
CA PRO A 232 -7.03 -3.53 -8.74
C PRO A 232 -8.13 -4.21 -9.55
N THR A 233 -9.38 -3.82 -9.29
CA THR A 233 -10.52 -4.33 -10.08
C THR A 233 -10.49 -3.79 -11.51
N ASP A 234 -11.07 -4.55 -12.44
CA ASP A 234 -11.22 -4.12 -13.83
C ASP A 234 -11.98 -2.79 -13.94
N ALA A 235 -12.99 -2.60 -13.08
CA ALA A 235 -13.77 -1.36 -13.02
C ALA A 235 -12.89 -0.15 -12.69
N SER A 236 -11.99 -0.27 -11.72
CA SER A 236 -11.09 0.82 -11.32
C SER A 236 -10.05 1.14 -12.39
N ILE A 237 -9.54 0.11 -13.10
CA ILE A 237 -8.66 0.30 -14.26
C ILE A 237 -9.40 1.03 -15.39
N GLN A 238 -10.62 0.60 -15.71
CA GLN A 238 -11.43 1.19 -16.78
C GLN A 238 -11.79 2.65 -16.48
N PHE A 239 -12.20 2.96 -15.25
CA PHE A 239 -12.47 4.34 -14.83
C PHE A 239 -11.22 5.21 -14.95
N THR A 240 -10.07 4.73 -14.48
CA THR A 240 -8.81 5.50 -14.56
C THR A 240 -8.43 5.78 -16.01
N ARG A 241 -8.59 4.79 -16.89
CA ARG A 241 -8.34 4.95 -18.33
C ARG A 241 -9.28 5.97 -18.98
N SER A 242 -10.58 5.90 -18.70
CA SER A 242 -11.56 6.85 -19.26
C SER A 242 -11.32 8.26 -18.73
N PHE A 243 -10.96 8.40 -17.45
CA PHE A 243 -10.58 9.68 -16.85
C PHE A 243 -9.36 10.30 -17.54
N GLN A 244 -8.30 9.51 -17.78
CA GLN A 244 -7.10 9.99 -18.47
C GLN A 244 -7.38 10.43 -19.92
N GLN A 245 -8.26 9.71 -20.63
CA GLN A 245 -8.67 10.08 -21.99
C GLN A 245 -9.46 11.39 -22.00
N ALA A 246 -10.32 11.62 -21.00
CA ALA A 246 -11.07 12.86 -20.85
C ALA A 246 -10.20 14.02 -20.33
N ASN A 247 -9.13 13.72 -19.59
CA ASN A 247 -8.27 14.70 -18.92
C ASN A 247 -6.78 14.45 -19.23
N PRO A 248 -6.33 14.63 -20.49
CA PRO A 248 -4.99 14.26 -20.93
C PRO A 248 -3.86 15.01 -20.19
N ASN A 249 -4.14 16.19 -19.64
CA ASN A 249 -3.16 16.99 -18.90
C ASN A 249 -3.08 16.63 -17.39
N PHE A 250 -3.97 15.79 -16.87
CA PHE A 250 -4.01 15.49 -15.44
C PHE A 250 -2.83 14.60 -14.99
N GLY A 251 -2.38 13.68 -15.86
CA GLY A 251 -1.22 12.81 -15.58
C GLY A 251 0.11 13.56 -15.51
N GLN A 252 0.25 14.71 -16.20
CA GLN A 252 1.48 15.50 -16.19
C GLN A 252 1.65 16.33 -14.89
N ALA A 253 0.56 16.64 -14.19
CA ALA A 253 0.58 17.44 -12.97
C ALA A 253 0.74 16.60 -11.68
N ALA A 254 0.25 15.35 -11.68
CA ALA A 254 0.32 14.46 -10.51
C ALA A 254 1.68 13.74 -10.37
N GLU A 255 2.47 13.66 -11.45
CA GLU A 255 3.79 12.98 -11.49
C GLU A 255 4.99 13.96 -11.59
N GLY A 256 4.73 15.27 -11.58
CA GLY A 256 5.73 16.32 -11.81
C GLY A 256 6.74 16.61 -10.69
N GLN A 257 6.74 15.85 -9.59
CA GLN A 257 7.83 15.88 -8.60
C GLN A 257 8.79 14.71 -8.84
N GLN A 258 9.38 14.69 -10.03
CA GLN A 258 10.65 13.99 -10.23
C GLN A 258 11.72 14.70 -9.38
N ALA A 259 12.47 13.89 -8.62
CA ALA A 259 13.70 14.30 -7.96
C ALA A 259 14.58 15.16 -8.87
N PRO A 260 15.35 16.13 -8.34
CA PRO A 260 16.22 16.96 -9.15
C PRO A 260 17.19 16.06 -9.92
N GLN A 261 16.93 15.89 -11.21
CA GLN A 261 17.88 15.27 -12.12
C GLN A 261 19.12 16.15 -12.11
N GLY A 262 20.21 15.59 -11.60
CA GLY A 262 21.51 16.24 -11.58
C GLY A 262 21.80 16.83 -12.94
N ALA A 263 22.17 18.11 -12.94
CA ALA A 263 22.57 18.84 -14.12
C ALA A 263 23.57 18.02 -14.94
N ALA A 264 23.15 17.57 -16.12
CA ALA A 264 24.09 17.10 -17.12
C ALA A 264 24.95 18.30 -17.56
N PRO A 265 26.28 18.15 -17.65
CA PRO A 265 27.15 19.25 -18.03
C PRO A 265 26.91 19.66 -19.49
N SER A 266 26.80 20.97 -19.70
CA SER A 266 26.57 21.60 -20.99
C SER A 266 27.54 21.12 -22.08
N PRO A 267 27.07 20.89 -23.32
CA PRO A 267 27.96 20.56 -24.42
C PRO A 267 28.86 21.76 -24.76
N ARG A 268 30.17 21.52 -24.81
CA ARG A 268 31.17 22.48 -25.29
C ARG A 268 30.79 22.96 -26.71
N PRO A 269 30.90 24.26 -27.03
CA PRO A 269 30.72 24.73 -28.39
C PRO A 269 31.80 24.13 -29.29
N GLN A 270 31.34 23.55 -30.40
CA GLN A 270 32.18 23.01 -31.47
C GLN A 270 33.04 24.13 -32.04
N GLN A 271 34.37 23.95 -31.97
CA GLN A 271 35.32 24.79 -32.67
C GLN A 271 35.24 24.48 -34.17
N THR A 272 34.94 25.50 -34.96
CA THR A 272 35.00 25.47 -36.42
C THR A 272 36.46 25.25 -36.87
N PRO A 273 36.74 24.33 -37.80
CA PRO A 273 38.09 24.19 -38.35
C PRO A 273 38.44 25.43 -39.19
N GLN A 274 39.41 26.22 -38.74
CA GLN A 274 40.03 27.23 -39.58
C GLN A 274 40.90 26.54 -40.64
N ALA A 275 40.64 26.85 -41.90
CA ALA A 275 41.48 26.48 -43.02
C ALA A 275 42.81 27.25 -42.95
N GLN A 276 43.94 26.53 -42.93
CA GLN A 276 45.27 27.11 -43.16
C GLN A 276 45.54 27.20 -44.66
N PRO A 277 46.08 28.31 -45.19
CA PRO A 277 46.65 28.34 -46.52
C PRO A 277 48.09 27.80 -46.48
N ARG A 278 48.44 27.02 -47.51
CA ARG A 278 49.82 26.55 -47.76
C ARG A 278 50.74 27.74 -48.03
N PRO A 279 52.01 27.64 -47.63
CA PRO A 279 53.06 27.33 -48.62
C PRO A 279 53.90 26.11 -48.26
#